data_AF-D4D0N2-F1
#
_entry.id   AF-D4D0N2-F1
#
_cell.length_a   1.000
_cell.length_b   1.000
_cell.length_c   1.000
_cell.angle_alpha   90.00
_cell.angle_beta   90.00
_cell.angle_gamma   90.00
#
_symmetry.space_group_name_H-M   'P 1'
#
loop_
_entity.id
_entity.type
_entity.pdbx_description
1 polymer ?
#
loop_
_entity_poly.entity_id
_entity_poly.type
_entity_poly.pdbx_seq_one_letter_code
_entity_poly.pdbx_strand_id
1 'polypeptide(L)'
;MLLEIEHSLESWDHTSLVTAVQNEESMQQDRDRMHCSEAWRNGLLLYTYRVFRWELGSSVPLPILYRARAITDHVFACRDKSMVSRQALLPLFFAGCELRDQSSRSKIVEFCCIWDRRTRYHMFSNTIPLLEEVWAEQAAKGFENVWWGQIVDKQHSSQDDHPLQMRLCFG
;
A
#
# COMPACT_ATOMS: atom_id res chain seq x y z
N MET A 1 -22.90 -7.74 0.70
CA MET A 1 -21.68 -7.67 -0.11
C MET A 1 -20.53 -6.93 0.58
N LEU A 2 -20.48 -5.59 0.67
CA LEU A 2 -19.33 -4.89 1.28
C LEU A 2 -19.09 -5.26 2.76
N LEU A 3 -20.15 -5.32 3.57
CA LEU A 3 -20.04 -5.72 4.98
C LEU A 3 -19.55 -7.17 5.16
N GLU A 4 -19.89 -8.07 4.24
CA GLU A 4 -19.44 -9.47 4.27
C GLU A 4 -17.95 -9.58 3.92
N ILE A 5 -17.49 -8.78 2.96
CA ILE A 5 -16.06 -8.70 2.59
C ILE A 5 -15.26 -8.17 3.78
N GLU A 6 -15.70 -7.09 4.41
CA GLU A 6 -15.04 -6.54 5.59
C GLU A 6 -15.00 -7.55 6.73
N HIS A 7 -16.14 -8.20 7.03
CA HIS A 7 -16.19 -9.22 8.07
C HIS A 7 -15.19 -10.36 7.78
N SER A 8 -15.14 -10.84 6.53
CA SER A 8 -14.20 -11.88 6.11
C SER A 8 -12.73 -11.42 6.24
N LEU A 9 -12.43 -10.16 5.93
CA LEU A 9 -11.09 -9.60 6.07
C LEU A 9 -10.71 -9.40 7.55
N GLU A 10 -11.66 -9.01 8.39
CA GLU A 10 -11.44 -8.85 9.83
C GLU A 10 -11.23 -10.19 10.54
N SER A 11 -11.93 -11.24 10.10
CA SER A 11 -11.84 -12.59 10.66
C SER A 11 -10.73 -13.46 10.07
N TRP A 12 -10.07 -13.00 9.00
CA TRP A 12 -9.01 -13.76 8.35
C TRP A 12 -7.80 -13.90 9.28
N ASP A 13 -7.20 -15.09 9.28
CA ASP A 13 -5.93 -15.39 9.92
C ASP A 13 -4.99 -16.19 8.99
N HIS A 14 -3.69 -16.04 9.23
CA HIS A 14 -2.70 -16.82 8.50
C HIS A 14 -2.59 -18.24 9.07
N THR A 15 -2.96 -19.23 8.27
CA THR A 15 -2.72 -20.64 8.60
C THR A 15 -1.39 -21.09 8.01
N SER A 16 -0.40 -21.34 8.87
CA SER A 16 0.91 -21.85 8.46
C SER A 16 0.80 -23.26 7.87
N LEU A 17 1.47 -23.50 6.75
CA LEU A 17 1.54 -24.83 6.15
C LEU A 17 2.38 -25.77 7.03
N VAL A 18 2.01 -27.05 7.11
CA VAL A 18 2.79 -28.07 7.84
C VAL A 18 4.24 -28.14 7.35
N THR A 19 4.48 -27.83 6.07
CA THR A 19 5.82 -27.77 5.47
C THR A 19 6.67 -26.58 5.94
N ALA A 20 6.06 -25.55 6.54
CA ALA A 20 6.78 -24.37 7.03
C ALA A 20 7.72 -24.69 8.20
N VAL A 21 7.51 -25.81 8.92
CA VAL A 21 8.31 -26.20 10.10
C VAL A 21 9.46 -27.16 9.74
N GLN A 22 9.72 -27.40 8.46
CA GLN A 22 10.72 -28.38 8.02
C GLN A 22 12.17 -27.87 8.17
N ASN A 23 12.40 -26.58 7.95
CA ASN A 23 13.70 -25.92 8.11
C ASN A 23 13.53 -24.40 8.24
N GLU A 24 14.60 -23.71 8.65
CA GLU A 24 14.59 -22.26 8.89
C GLU A 24 14.18 -21.44 7.66
N GLU A 25 14.64 -21.79 6.45
CA GLU A 25 14.27 -21.05 5.24
C GLU A 25 12.78 -21.21 4.93
N SER A 26 12.21 -22.40 5.10
CA SER A 26 10.77 -22.63 4.96
C SER A 26 9.95 -21.84 5.98
N MET A 27 10.44 -21.74 7.22
CA MET A 27 9.81 -20.89 8.24
C MET A 27 9.84 -19.41 7.84
N GLN A 28 11.00 -18.93 7.36
CA GLN A 28 11.16 -17.54 6.95
C GLN A 28 10.29 -17.20 5.73
N GLN A 29 10.17 -18.11 4.76
CA GLN A 29 9.27 -17.94 3.60
C GLN A 29 7.79 -17.88 4.00
N ASP A 30 7.37 -18.71 4.95
CA ASP A 30 5.99 -18.66 5.45
C ASP A 30 5.70 -17.34 6.17
N ARG A 31 6.66 -16.83 6.95
CA ARG A 31 6.56 -15.50 7.57
C ARG A 31 6.48 -14.37 6.54
N ASP A 32 7.29 -14.40 5.48
CA ASP A 32 7.23 -13.41 4.41
C ASP A 32 5.83 -13.40 3.75
N ARG A 33 5.22 -14.58 3.54
CA ARG A 33 3.85 -14.71 3.00
C ARG A 33 2.80 -14.18 3.96
N MET A 34 2.91 -14.50 5.24
CA MET A 34 2.02 -13.98 6.29
C MET A 34 2.06 -12.45 6.30
N HIS A 35 3.26 -11.87 6.37
CA HIS A 35 3.42 -10.43 6.40
C HIS A 35 2.84 -9.76 5.15
N CYS A 36 3.11 -10.30 3.95
CA CYS A 36 2.51 -9.78 2.73
C CYS A 36 0.98 -9.87 2.72
N SER A 37 0.42 -10.98 3.23
CA SER A 37 -1.03 -11.18 3.32
C SER A 37 -1.67 -10.20 4.30
N GLU A 38 -1.05 -9.94 5.46
CA GLU A 38 -1.51 -8.93 6.41
C GLU A 38 -1.42 -7.50 5.85
N ALA A 39 -0.37 -7.19 5.09
CA ALA A 39 -0.28 -5.92 4.38
C ALA A 39 -1.47 -5.74 3.42
N TRP A 40 -1.80 -6.78 2.64
CA TRP A 40 -2.97 -6.76 1.76
C TRP A 40 -4.30 -6.67 2.52
N ARG A 41 -4.47 -7.45 3.58
CA ARG A 41 -5.68 -7.43 4.42
C ARG A 41 -5.96 -6.03 4.96
N ASN A 42 -4.95 -5.39 5.54
CA ASN A 42 -5.06 -4.03 6.05
C ASN A 42 -5.24 -3.01 4.91
N GLY A 43 -4.57 -3.21 3.77
CA GLY A 43 -4.72 -2.37 2.58
C GLY A 43 -6.14 -2.39 2.02
N LEU A 44 -6.76 -3.56 1.92
CA LEU A 44 -8.14 -3.71 1.45
C LEU A 44 -9.16 -3.09 2.41
N LEU A 45 -8.96 -3.23 3.72
CA LEU A 45 -9.81 -2.59 4.73
C LEU A 45 -9.67 -1.06 4.69
N LEU A 46 -8.45 -0.54 4.53
CA LEU A 46 -8.18 0.89 4.34
C LEU A 46 -8.84 1.40 3.05
N TYR A 47 -8.65 0.70 1.92
CA TYR A 47 -9.27 1.04 0.64
C TYR A 47 -10.79 1.07 0.74
N THR A 48 -11.38 0.05 1.37
CA THR A 48 -12.84 -0.04 1.53
C THR A 48 -13.38 1.16 2.30
N TYR A 49 -12.70 1.58 3.36
CA TYR A 49 -13.04 2.80 4.07
C TYR A 49 -12.91 4.04 3.17
N ARG A 50 -11.74 4.24 2.56
CA ARG A 50 -11.44 5.47 1.80
C ARG A 50 -12.32 5.65 0.57
N VAL A 51 -12.74 4.58 -0.08
CA VAL A 51 -13.49 4.64 -1.33
C VAL A 51 -14.99 4.61 -1.10
N PHE A 52 -15.48 3.82 -0.14
CA PHE A 52 -16.92 3.61 0.01
C PHE A 52 -17.55 4.32 1.22
N ARG A 53 -16.76 4.79 2.19
CA ARG A 53 -17.28 5.32 3.46
C ARG A 53 -16.82 6.71 3.80
N TRP A 54 -15.63 7.09 3.36
CA TRP A 54 -15.07 8.39 3.69
C TRP A 54 -15.69 9.49 2.82
N GLU A 55 -16.04 10.60 3.45
CA GLU A 55 -16.57 11.80 2.81
C GLU A 55 -15.53 12.93 2.87
N LEU A 56 -15.47 13.75 1.82
CA LEU A 56 -14.55 14.88 1.73
C LEU A 56 -14.75 15.84 2.91
N GLY A 57 -13.65 16.25 3.54
CA GLY A 57 -13.65 17.12 4.72
C GLY A 57 -13.84 16.38 6.04
N SER A 58 -14.17 15.08 6.02
CA SER A 58 -14.27 14.28 7.25
C SER A 58 -12.89 13.89 7.76
N SER A 59 -12.73 13.90 9.09
CA SER A 59 -11.52 13.40 9.73
C SER A 59 -11.33 11.91 9.48
N VAL A 60 -10.08 11.46 9.40
CA VAL A 60 -9.76 10.04 9.24
C VAL A 60 -9.71 9.38 10.63
N PRO A 61 -10.52 8.34 10.89
CA PRO A 61 -10.56 7.63 12.15
C PRO A 61 -9.22 6.97 12.50
N LEU A 62 -8.91 6.90 13.79
CA LEU A 62 -7.72 6.21 14.30
C LEU A 62 -7.56 4.76 13.81
N PRO A 63 -8.61 3.93 13.69
CA PRO A 63 -8.48 2.58 13.13
C PRO A 63 -7.87 2.55 11.72
N ILE A 64 -8.13 3.57 10.89
CA ILE A 64 -7.59 3.65 9.52
C ILE A 64 -6.10 3.99 9.55
N LEU A 65 -5.69 4.91 10.43
CA LEU A 65 -4.28 5.22 10.65
C LEU A 65 -3.51 4.04 11.26
N TYR A 66 -4.17 3.26 12.14
CA TYR A 66 -3.62 2.01 12.65
C TYR A 66 -3.35 1.02 11.52
N ARG A 67 -4.31 0.83 10.61
CA ARG A 67 -4.13 -0.03 9.42
C ARG A 67 -2.97 0.43 8.55
N ALA A 68 -2.86 1.74 8.30
CA ALA A 68 -1.74 2.29 7.53
C ALA A 68 -0.37 1.96 8.16
N ARG A 69 -0.25 2.08 9.48
CA ARG A 69 0.98 1.68 10.21
C ARG A 69 1.23 0.17 10.14
N ALA A 70 0.19 -0.64 10.35
CA ALA A 70 0.30 -2.08 10.24
C ALA A 70 0.80 -2.52 8.86
N ILE A 71 0.28 -1.91 7.78
CA ILE A 71 0.78 -2.16 6.42
C ILE A 71 2.29 -1.92 6.34
N THR A 72 2.79 -0.77 6.78
CA THR A 72 4.23 -0.48 6.74
C THR A 72 5.04 -1.47 7.57
N ASP A 73 4.57 -1.83 8.77
CA ASP A 73 5.26 -2.78 9.65
C ASP A 73 5.36 -4.16 8.99
N HIS A 74 4.28 -4.63 8.37
CA HIS A 74 4.27 -5.91 7.68
C HIS A 74 5.11 -5.89 6.39
N VAL A 75 5.03 -4.82 5.58
CA VAL A 75 5.85 -4.72 4.36
C VAL A 75 7.34 -4.72 4.69
N PHE A 76 7.76 -3.96 5.70
CA PHE A 76 9.16 -3.86 6.10
C PHE A 76 9.68 -5.05 6.91
N ALA A 77 8.79 -5.87 7.47
CA ALA A 77 9.16 -7.14 8.10
C ALA A 77 9.50 -8.24 7.09
N CYS A 78 9.05 -8.12 5.83
CA CYS A 78 9.40 -9.06 4.78
C CYS A 78 10.89 -8.92 4.41
N ARG A 79 11.58 -10.04 4.24
CA ARG A 79 13.01 -10.02 3.90
C ARG A 79 13.24 -9.41 2.51
N ASP A 80 14.27 -8.59 2.41
CA ASP A 80 14.75 -7.97 1.16
C ASP A 80 14.92 -8.96 0.00
N LYS A 81 15.43 -10.16 0.28
CA LYS A 81 15.68 -11.19 -0.76
C LYS A 81 14.39 -11.82 -1.29
N SER A 82 13.28 -11.65 -0.59
CA SER A 82 11.99 -12.23 -0.95
C SER A 82 11.29 -11.36 -1.98
N MET A 83 10.94 -11.93 -3.13
CA MET A 83 10.11 -11.29 -4.14
C MET A 83 8.67 -11.05 -3.68
N VAL A 84 8.31 -11.53 -2.49
CA VAL A 84 6.95 -11.46 -1.93
C VAL A 84 6.60 -10.02 -1.53
N SER A 85 7.50 -9.27 -0.90
CA SER A 85 7.21 -7.89 -0.46
C SER A 85 6.92 -6.94 -1.62
N ARG A 86 7.48 -7.23 -2.80
CA ARG A 86 7.15 -6.53 -4.06
C ARG A 86 5.65 -6.52 -4.35
N GLN A 87 4.93 -7.59 -4.00
CA GLN A 87 3.49 -7.70 -4.24
C GLN A 87 2.67 -6.75 -3.36
N ALA A 88 3.27 -6.19 -2.30
CA ALA A 88 2.59 -5.27 -1.38
C ALA A 88 2.75 -3.78 -1.75
N LEU A 89 3.16 -3.47 -2.99
CA LEU A 89 3.29 -2.08 -3.46
C LEU A 89 1.97 -1.31 -3.34
N LEU A 90 0.83 -1.90 -3.73
CA LEU A 90 -0.46 -1.23 -3.63
C LEU A 90 -0.86 -0.92 -2.18
N PRO A 91 -0.86 -1.90 -1.24
CA PRO A 91 -1.05 -1.60 0.17
C PRO A 91 -0.12 -0.50 0.67
N LEU A 92 1.17 -0.55 0.30
CA LEU A 92 2.15 0.43 0.73
C LEU A 92 1.84 1.84 0.20
N PHE A 93 1.36 1.95 -1.04
CA PHE A 93 0.86 3.21 -1.59
C PHE A 93 -0.30 3.76 -0.75
N PHE A 94 -1.30 2.92 -0.43
CA PHE A 94 -2.42 3.34 0.42
C PHE A 94 -1.94 3.84 1.80
N ALA A 95 -1.03 3.10 2.44
CA ALA A 95 -0.44 3.53 3.70
C ALA A 95 0.31 4.85 3.56
N GLY A 96 1.07 5.04 2.47
CA GLY A 96 1.78 6.28 2.17
C GLY A 96 0.86 7.49 1.99
N CYS A 97 -0.36 7.29 1.51
CA CYS A 97 -1.37 8.36 1.43
C CYS A 97 -1.93 8.77 2.81
N GLU A 98 -1.97 7.85 3.78
CA GLU A 98 -2.53 8.12 5.11
C GLU A 98 -1.48 8.57 6.14
N LEU A 99 -0.22 8.12 6.01
CA LEU A 99 0.84 8.43 6.96
C LEU A 99 1.42 9.84 6.74
N ARG A 100 1.53 10.57 7.85
CA ARG A 100 1.91 11.99 7.86
C ARG A 100 3.33 12.22 8.35
N ASP A 101 3.90 11.28 9.09
CA ASP A 101 5.25 11.44 9.63
C ASP A 101 6.31 11.22 8.55
N GLN A 102 7.33 12.07 8.59
CA GLN A 102 8.40 12.06 7.60
C GLN A 102 9.20 10.74 7.63
N SER A 103 9.32 10.12 8.80
CA SER A 103 10.06 8.86 8.95
C SER A 103 9.43 7.74 8.11
N SER A 104 8.11 7.56 8.20
CA SER A 104 7.38 6.57 7.41
C SER A 104 7.45 6.87 5.92
N ARG A 105 7.27 8.15 5.53
CA ARG A 105 7.37 8.57 4.13
C ARG A 105 8.76 8.27 3.54
N SER A 106 9.83 8.59 4.27
CA SER A 106 11.20 8.28 3.85
C SER A 106 11.44 6.78 3.67
N LYS A 107 10.92 5.93 4.59
CA LYS A 107 11.02 4.47 4.46
C LYS A 107 10.27 3.92 3.24
N ILE A 108 9.09 4.47 2.93
CA ILE A 108 8.31 4.08 1.75
C ILE A 108 9.08 4.44 0.47
N VAL A 109 9.64 5.65 0.39
CA VAL A 109 10.46 6.08 -0.75
C VAL A 109 11.69 5.18 -0.90
N GLU A 110 12.39 4.89 0.19
CA GLU A 110 13.54 3.99 0.19
C GLU A 110 13.17 2.60 -0.34
N PHE A 111 12.06 2.03 0.13
CA PHE A 111 11.55 0.75 -0.35
C PHE A 111 11.28 0.77 -1.86
N CYS A 112 10.60 1.80 -2.36
CA CYS A 112 10.34 1.95 -3.79
C CYS A 112 11.64 2.06 -4.60
N CYS A 113 12.61 2.87 -4.15
CA CYS A 113 13.92 2.99 -4.78
C CYS A 113 14.68 1.65 -4.85
N ILE A 114 14.66 0.86 -3.77
CA ILE A 114 15.30 -0.46 -3.72
C ILE A 114 14.66 -1.40 -4.75
N TRP A 115 13.33 -1.45 -4.80
CA TRP A 115 12.61 -2.36 -5.69
C TRP A 115 12.65 -1.96 -7.15
N ASP A 116 12.64 -0.66 -7.46
CA ASP A 116 12.84 -0.14 -8.81
C ASP A 116 14.18 -0.61 -9.38
N ARG A 117 15.27 -0.39 -8.61
CA ARG A 117 16.63 -0.83 -8.97
C ARG A 117 16.73 -2.34 -9.16
N ARG A 118 16.00 -3.12 -8.36
CA ARG A 118 16.05 -4.59 -8.40
C ARG A 118 15.23 -5.19 -9.55
N THR A 119 14.10 -4.60 -9.91
CA THR A 119 13.12 -5.28 -10.77
C THR A 119 12.95 -4.69 -12.16
N ARG A 120 13.61 -3.56 -12.46
CA ARG A 120 13.40 -2.77 -13.70
C ARG A 120 11.92 -2.52 -13.99
N TYR A 121 11.11 -2.57 -12.94
CA TYR A 121 9.67 -2.49 -13.04
C TYR A 121 9.26 -1.09 -12.61
N HIS A 122 8.97 -0.26 -13.61
CA HIS A 122 8.74 1.17 -13.46
C HIS A 122 7.55 1.53 -12.56
N MET A 123 6.74 0.57 -12.11
CA MET A 123 5.66 0.84 -11.16
C MET A 123 6.19 1.41 -9.83
N PHE A 124 7.38 0.98 -9.38
CA PHE A 124 7.99 1.53 -8.17
C PHE A 124 8.51 2.96 -8.38
N SER A 125 9.19 3.23 -9.50
CA SER A 125 9.61 4.60 -9.85
C SER A 125 8.43 5.54 -10.02
N ASN A 126 7.29 5.05 -10.53
CA ASN A 126 6.10 5.87 -10.75
C ASN A 126 5.28 6.11 -9.47
N THR A 127 5.42 5.24 -8.47
CA THR A 127 4.71 5.38 -7.18
C THR A 127 5.25 6.55 -6.37
N ILE A 128 6.57 6.82 -6.42
CA ILE A 128 7.20 7.93 -5.68
C ILE A 128 6.63 9.29 -6.06
N PRO A 129 6.65 9.74 -7.34
CA PRO A 129 6.13 11.06 -7.71
C PRO A 129 4.63 11.19 -7.43
N LEU A 130 3.87 10.09 -7.54
CA LEU A 130 2.46 10.08 -7.20
C LEU A 130 2.22 10.31 -5.70
N LEU A 131 3.00 9.66 -4.83
CA LEU A 131 2.96 9.90 -3.39
C LEU A 131 3.37 11.34 -3.04
N GLU A 132 4.40 11.86 -3.69
CA GLU A 132 4.85 13.24 -3.51
C GLU A 132 3.76 14.25 -3.88
N GLU A 133 3.01 14.00 -4.97
CA GLU A 133 1.87 14.82 -5.36
C GLU A 133 0.74 14.77 -4.33
N VAL A 134 0.39 13.57 -3.83
CA VAL A 134 -0.58 13.41 -2.73
C VAL A 134 -0.15 14.21 -1.51
N TRP A 135 1.12 14.13 -1.11
CA TRP A 135 1.63 14.83 0.05
C TRP A 135 1.65 16.35 -0.12
N ALA A 136 1.99 16.84 -1.31
CA ALA A 136 1.98 18.26 -1.64
C ALA A 136 0.54 18.82 -1.60
N GLU A 137 -0.41 18.11 -2.20
CA GLU A 137 -1.82 18.47 -2.19
C GLU A 137 -2.39 18.47 -0.76
N GLN A 138 -2.04 17.47 0.05
CA GLN A 138 -2.45 17.41 1.47
C GLN A 138 -1.87 18.58 2.28
N ALA A 139 -0.64 19.00 1.99
CA ALA A 139 -0.02 20.15 2.64
C ALA A 139 -0.70 21.47 2.24
N ALA A 140 -1.14 21.59 0.99
CA ALA A 140 -1.78 22.80 0.47
C ALA A 140 -3.25 22.94 0.87
N LYS A 141 -4.02 21.84 0.80
CA LYS A 141 -5.49 21.86 0.98
C LYS A 141 -5.94 21.34 2.34
N GLY A 142 -5.05 20.72 3.11
CA GLY A 142 -5.38 20.00 4.33
C GLY A 142 -5.64 18.51 4.05
N PHE A 143 -5.28 17.67 5.02
CA PHE A 143 -5.31 16.22 4.88
C PHE A 143 -6.73 15.67 4.65
N GLU A 144 -7.73 16.22 5.33
CA GLU A 144 -9.14 15.85 5.20
C GLU A 144 -9.75 16.31 3.87
N ASN A 145 -9.07 17.14 3.09
CA ASN A 145 -9.59 17.71 1.86
C ASN A 145 -8.99 17.09 0.59
N VAL A 146 -8.21 16.03 0.74
CA VAL A 146 -7.54 15.37 -0.39
C VAL A 146 -7.91 13.89 -0.46
N TRP A 147 -8.52 13.51 -1.58
CA TRP A 147 -8.69 12.12 -1.96
C TRP A 147 -7.64 11.75 -3.01
N TRP A 148 -6.77 10.79 -2.67
CA TRP A 148 -5.70 10.34 -3.57
C TRP A 148 -6.25 9.76 -4.89
N GLY A 149 -7.49 9.26 -4.92
CA GLY A 149 -8.13 8.76 -6.15
C GLY A 149 -8.24 9.83 -7.23
N GLN A 150 -8.56 11.07 -6.85
CA GLN A 150 -8.64 12.19 -7.79
C GLN A 150 -7.28 12.56 -8.39
N ILE A 151 -6.21 12.35 -7.64
CA ILE A 151 -4.84 12.61 -8.10
C ILE A 151 -4.42 11.53 -9.09
N VAL A 152 -4.73 10.26 -8.79
CA VAL A 152 -4.53 9.13 -9.71
C VAL A 152 -5.29 9.35 -11.02
N ASP A 153 -6.57 9.73 -10.95
CA ASP A 153 -7.40 9.97 -12.14
C ASP A 153 -6.88 11.13 -13.01
N LYS A 154 -6.36 12.19 -12.38
CA LYS A 154 -5.74 13.33 -13.09
C LYS A 154 -4.47 12.93 -13.82
N GLN A 155 -3.63 12.10 -13.20
CA GLN A 155 -2.41 11.58 -13.84
C GLN A 155 -2.77 10.75 -15.08
N HIS A 156 -3.84 9.96 -15.01
CA HIS A 156 -4.33 9.22 -16.18
C HIS A 156 -4.84 10.14 -17.29
N SER A 157 -5.63 11.16 -16.95
CA SER A 157 -6.22 12.09 -17.95
C SER A 157 -5.19 13.02 -18.61
N SER A 158 -4.10 13.35 -17.90
CA SER A 158 -3.05 14.25 -18.41
C SER A 158 -2.04 13.55 -19.33
N GLN A 159 -2.04 12.21 -19.36
CA GLN A 159 -1.11 11.42 -20.16
C GLN A 159 -1.69 10.88 -21.47
N ASP A 160 -2.95 11.18 -21.78
CA ASP A 160 -3.61 10.78 -23.03
C ASP A 160 -2.97 11.39 -24.31
N ASP A 161 -2.03 12.33 -24.17
CA ASP A 161 -1.25 12.95 -25.27
C ASP A 161 0.09 12.23 -25.59
N HIS A 162 0.42 11.10 -24.93
CA HIS A 162 1.68 10.37 -25.16
C HIS A 162 1.46 8.87 -25.47
N PRO A 163 2.14 8.30 -26.50
CA PRO A 163 1.91 6.93 -26.98
C PRO A 163 2.36 5.82 -26.03
N LEU A 164 2.96 6.16 -24.88
CA LEU A 164 3.35 5.24 -23.80
C LEU A 164 2.46 5.49 -22.59
N GLN A 165 1.26 4.91 -22.63
CA GLN A 165 0.24 5.02 -21.59
C GLN A 165 0.78 4.54 -20.22
N MET A 166 0.98 5.41 -19.22
CA MET A 166 1.15 4.92 -17.83
C MET A 166 -0.18 4.39 -17.34
N ARG A 167 -0.32 3.07 -17.33
CA ARG A 167 -1.31 2.41 -16.51
C ARG A 167 -0.64 1.96 -15.22
N LEU A 168 -0.97 2.60 -14.10
CA LEU A 168 -0.77 2.03 -12.78
C LEU A 168 -1.75 0.85 -12.65
N CYS A 169 -1.42 -0.26 -13.28
CA CYS A 169 -2.14 -1.51 -13.11
C CYS A 169 -1.61 -2.17 -11.84
N PHE A 170 -2.32 -1.99 -10.73
CA PHE A 170 -2.12 -2.84 -9.57
C PHE A 170 -2.80 -4.19 -9.83
N GLY A 171 -2.18 -5.00 -10.68
CA GLY A 171 -2.60 -6.35 -11.06
C GLY A 171 -1.52 -7.37 -10.75
#